data_AF-A0A9D7NQ98-F1
#
_entry.id   AF-A0A9D7NQ98-F1
#
_cell.length_a   1.000
_cell.length_b   1.000
_cell.length_c   1.000
_cell.angle_alpha   90.00
_cell.angle_beta   90.00
_cell.angle_gamma   90.00
#
_symmetry.space_group_name_H-M   'P 1'
#
loop_
_entity.id
_entity.type
_entity.pdbx_description
1 polymer ?
#
loop_
_entity_poly.entity_id
_entity_poly.type
_entity_poly.pdbx_seq_one_letter_code
_entity_poly.pdbx_strand_id
1 'polypeptide(L)'
;MAQSDEGIENTVTIIAGIAGALAVFVNLHLKDYGVSNVLEAIKDVAEFIVVIAVFVLTSRLIRRTKTADFVEIFEERLKSWVSQNDYLISMELDRSGQGKFGTRFCSMLIDHSNIVTHKKRAEHASHNIEKATFVRLPSVGCDEIEFRFNERTFGRQQIFRKGEDVDLGAIIEQLSNRILETFSSYPISLRSDKAKKAIFVSFADVDRTPANARMLVDVIEYVKTMTLALA
;
A
#
# COMPACT_ATOMS: atom_id res chain seq x y z
N MET A 1 5.67 2.67 -9.52
CA MET A 1 5.59 3.54 -10.70
C MET A 1 5.46 5.03 -10.35
N ALA A 2 6.20 5.51 -9.31
CA ALA A 2 6.26 6.94 -8.92
C ALA A 2 6.82 7.87 -10.02
N GLN A 3 7.49 7.28 -11.01
CA GLN A 3 8.07 7.97 -12.16
C GLN A 3 7.01 8.44 -13.17
N SER A 4 5.81 7.85 -13.16
CA SER A 4 4.70 8.20 -14.07
C SER A 4 4.07 9.54 -13.72
N ASP A 5 3.68 9.72 -12.45
CA ASP A 5 2.98 10.93 -12.01
C ASP A 5 3.90 12.12 -11.76
N GLU A 6 5.14 11.88 -11.29
CA GLU A 6 6.20 12.91 -11.35
C GLU A 6 6.49 13.27 -12.81
N GLY A 7 6.44 12.30 -13.72
CA GLY A 7 6.52 12.55 -15.15
C GLY A 7 5.40 13.45 -15.64
N ILE A 8 4.15 13.23 -15.22
CA ILE A 8 3.01 14.05 -15.62
C ILE A 8 3.07 15.45 -14.98
N GLU A 9 3.37 15.58 -13.69
CA GLU A 9 3.50 16.89 -13.02
C GLU A 9 4.65 17.69 -13.63
N ASN A 10 5.79 17.05 -13.88
CA ASN A 10 6.92 17.67 -14.55
C ASN A 10 6.57 18.04 -16.00
N THR A 11 5.85 17.18 -16.73
CA THR A 11 5.40 17.45 -18.11
C THR A 11 4.41 18.61 -18.16
N VAL A 12 3.42 18.66 -17.28
CA VAL A 12 2.44 19.76 -17.19
C VAL A 12 3.14 21.05 -16.78
N THR A 13 4.08 21.00 -15.83
CA THR A 13 4.88 22.16 -15.41
C THR A 13 5.77 22.68 -16.54
N ILE A 14 6.38 21.78 -17.32
CA ILE A 14 7.19 22.12 -18.49
C ILE A 14 6.32 22.74 -19.60
N ILE A 15 5.18 22.13 -19.92
CA ILE A 15 4.26 22.64 -20.96
C ILE A 15 3.69 24.00 -20.55
N ALA A 16 3.23 24.14 -19.30
CA ALA A 16 2.76 25.42 -18.77
C ALA A 16 3.90 26.45 -18.78
N GLY A 17 5.12 26.04 -18.38
CA GLY A 17 6.32 26.86 -18.38
C GLY A 17 6.67 27.41 -19.77
N ILE A 18 6.67 26.55 -20.77
CA ILE A 18 6.94 26.90 -22.17
C ILE A 18 5.85 27.82 -22.71
N ALA A 19 4.57 27.51 -22.46
CA ALA A 19 3.44 28.32 -22.92
C ALA A 19 3.45 29.72 -22.29
N GLY A 20 3.73 29.82 -20.99
CA GLY A 20 3.85 31.09 -20.27
C GLY A 20 5.01 31.94 -20.79
N ALA A 21 6.19 31.34 -20.98
CA ALA A 21 7.35 32.03 -21.54
C ALA A 21 7.11 32.52 -22.98
N LEU A 22 6.45 31.70 -23.82
CA LEU A 22 6.04 32.08 -25.17
C LEU A 22 5.07 33.26 -25.15
N ALA A 23 4.08 33.27 -24.25
CA ALA A 23 3.13 34.36 -24.12
C ALA A 23 3.81 35.69 -23.78
N VAL A 24 4.79 35.68 -22.86
CA VAL A 24 5.57 36.88 -22.52
C VAL A 24 6.42 37.33 -23.70
N PHE A 25 7.06 36.40 -24.42
CA PHE A 25 7.90 36.73 -25.57
C PHE A 25 7.08 37.33 -26.73
N VAL A 26 5.91 36.76 -27.02
CA VAL A 26 4.97 37.30 -28.01
C VAL A 26 4.47 38.69 -27.61
N ASN A 27 4.12 38.89 -26.34
CA ASN A 27 3.69 40.20 -25.82
C ASN A 27 4.81 41.25 -25.96
N LEU A 28 6.06 40.88 -25.69
CA LEU A 28 7.21 41.77 -25.87
C LEU A 28 7.44 42.13 -27.35
N HIS A 29 7.29 41.15 -28.24
CA HIS A 29 7.47 41.35 -29.68
C HIS A 29 6.39 42.25 -30.29
N LEU A 30 5.17 42.24 -29.72
CA LEU A 30 4.07 43.12 -30.14
C LEU A 30 4.20 44.56 -29.60
N LYS A 31 4.90 44.76 -28.47
CA LYS A 31 5.01 46.05 -27.78
C LYS A 31 6.27 46.86 -28.11
N ASP A 32 7.15 46.38 -29.00
CA ASP A 32 8.50 46.90 -29.26
C ASP A 32 9.46 46.83 -28.05
N TYR A 33 10.77 46.67 -28.34
CA TYR A 33 11.85 46.43 -27.37
C TYR A 33 12.27 47.68 -26.56
N GLY A 34 11.32 48.51 -26.14
CA GLY A 34 11.57 49.63 -25.24
C GLY A 34 11.95 49.16 -23.83
N VAL A 35 12.81 49.92 -23.15
CA VAL A 35 13.26 49.62 -21.76
C VAL A 35 12.09 49.39 -20.80
N SER A 36 11.00 50.15 -20.96
CA SER A 36 9.78 49.99 -20.16
C SER A 36 9.08 48.64 -20.39
N ASN A 37 9.00 48.18 -21.64
CA ASN A 37 8.32 46.95 -22.01
C ASN A 37 9.14 45.71 -21.62
N VAL A 38 10.47 45.82 -21.69
CA VAL A 38 11.39 44.79 -21.18
C VAL A 38 11.24 44.63 -19.66
N LEU A 39 11.12 45.74 -18.92
CA LEU A 39 10.92 45.70 -17.47
C LEU A 39 9.56 45.10 -17.09
N GLU A 40 8.51 45.40 -17.87
CA GLU A 40 7.17 44.81 -17.72
C GLU A 40 7.22 43.29 -17.97
N ALA A 41 7.87 42.83 -19.04
CA ALA A 41 8.02 41.40 -19.30
C ALA A 41 8.85 40.66 -18.25
N ILE A 42 9.90 41.29 -17.70
CA ILE A 42 10.67 40.69 -16.59
C ILE A 42 9.78 40.53 -15.36
N LYS A 43 8.93 41.52 -15.07
CA LYS A 43 7.94 41.44 -13.99
C LYS A 43 6.94 40.30 -14.24
N ASP A 44 6.43 40.16 -15.46
CA ASP A 44 5.50 39.08 -15.84
C ASP A 44 6.15 37.69 -15.67
N VAL A 45 7.41 37.52 -16.06
CA VAL A 45 8.17 36.28 -15.83
C VAL A 45 8.34 36.01 -14.34
N ALA A 46 8.66 37.03 -13.54
CA ALA A 46 8.80 36.88 -12.10
C ALA A 46 7.49 36.46 -11.43
N GLU A 47 6.36 37.07 -11.80
CA GLU A 47 5.03 36.69 -11.32
C GLU A 47 4.69 35.24 -11.72
N PHE A 48 5.01 34.85 -12.95
CA PHE A 48 4.79 33.49 -13.45
C PHE A 48 5.61 32.43 -12.70
N ILE A 49 6.87 32.72 -12.36
CA ILE A 49 7.72 31.83 -11.55
C ILE A 49 7.10 31.62 -10.16
N VAL A 50 6.55 32.68 -9.54
CA VAL A 50 5.87 32.58 -8.24
C VAL A 50 4.66 31.67 -8.33
N VAL A 51 3.85 31.77 -9.39
CA VAL A 51 2.67 30.91 -9.60
C VAL A 51 3.08 29.44 -9.73
N ILE A 52 4.12 29.12 -10.51
CA ILE A 52 4.63 27.75 -10.62
C ILE A 52 5.12 27.24 -9.27
N ALA A 53 5.88 28.05 -8.51
CA ALA A 53 6.39 27.66 -7.21
C ALA A 53 5.25 27.36 -6.22
N VAL A 54 4.22 28.20 -6.19
CA VAL A 54 3.02 27.98 -5.37
C VAL A 54 2.28 26.72 -5.80
N PHE A 55 2.13 26.48 -7.11
CA PHE A 55 1.50 25.26 -7.62
C PHE A 55 2.24 24.00 -7.16
N VAL A 56 3.57 23.94 -7.34
CA VAL A 56 4.40 22.79 -6.92
C VAL A 56 4.32 22.58 -5.40
N LEU A 57 4.40 23.65 -4.61
CA LEU A 57 4.26 23.56 -3.16
C LEU A 57 2.88 23.05 -2.75
N THR A 58 1.81 23.57 -3.37
CA THR A 58 0.43 23.18 -3.09
C THR A 58 0.17 21.72 -3.47
N SER A 59 0.62 21.28 -4.64
CA SER A 59 0.53 19.89 -5.09
C SER A 59 1.26 18.94 -4.13
N ARG A 60 2.46 19.30 -3.68
CA ARG A 60 3.21 18.53 -2.66
C ARG A 60 2.49 18.47 -1.32
N LEU A 61 1.92 19.59 -0.85
CA LEU A 61 1.19 19.65 0.42
C LEU A 61 -0.11 18.84 0.36
N ILE A 62 -0.88 18.96 -0.71
CA ILE A 62 -2.10 18.17 -0.92
C ILE A 62 -1.77 16.68 -0.97
N ARG A 63 -0.72 16.28 -1.68
CA ARG A 63 -0.27 14.88 -1.75
C ARG A 63 0.12 14.35 -0.37
N ARG A 64 0.92 15.10 0.41
CA ARG A 64 1.29 14.72 1.78
C ARG A 64 0.08 14.57 2.69
N THR A 65 -0.89 15.47 2.57
CA THR A 65 -2.13 15.45 3.36
C THR A 65 -2.98 14.22 3.00
N LYS A 66 -3.22 13.98 1.71
CA LYS A 66 -3.93 12.78 1.22
C LYS A 66 -3.25 11.47 1.65
N THR A 67 -1.92 11.42 1.65
CA THR A 67 -1.18 10.25 2.13
C THR A 67 -1.35 10.04 3.63
N ALA A 68 -1.29 11.11 4.44
CA ALA A 68 -1.53 11.01 5.88
C ALA A 68 -2.94 10.52 6.18
N ASP A 69 -3.96 11.11 5.54
CA ASP A 69 -5.36 10.70 5.66
C ASP A 69 -5.55 9.24 5.24
N PHE A 70 -4.91 8.81 4.15
CA PHE A 70 -4.98 7.43 3.68
C PHE A 70 -4.43 6.44 4.71
N VAL A 71 -3.25 6.71 5.26
CA VAL A 71 -2.61 5.82 6.25
C VAL A 71 -3.46 5.73 7.51
N GLU A 72 -3.96 6.87 8.00
CA GLU A 72 -4.82 6.91 9.18
C GLU A 72 -6.13 6.12 8.96
N ILE A 73 -6.80 6.34 7.84
CA ILE A 73 -8.04 5.62 7.48
C ILE A 73 -7.77 4.11 7.30
N PHE A 74 -6.66 3.73 6.67
CA PHE A 74 -6.29 2.32 6.53
C PHE A 74 -6.06 1.68 7.90
N GLU A 75 -5.31 2.35 8.78
CA GLU A 75 -5.04 1.85 10.13
C GLU A 75 -6.30 1.73 10.98
N GLU A 76 -7.20 2.71 10.92
CA GLU A 76 -8.48 2.67 11.62
C GLU A 76 -9.33 1.47 11.14
N ARG A 77 -9.46 1.30 9.83
CA ARG A 77 -10.18 0.18 9.24
C ARG A 77 -9.55 -1.16 9.59
N LEU A 78 -8.23 -1.24 9.58
CA LEU A 78 -7.51 -2.45 9.95
C LEU A 78 -7.71 -2.80 11.43
N LYS A 79 -7.68 -1.82 12.34
CA LYS A 79 -7.99 -2.04 13.76
C LYS A 79 -9.43 -2.51 13.95
N SER A 80 -10.39 -1.90 13.23
CA SER A 80 -11.78 -2.36 13.23
C SER A 80 -11.87 -3.81 12.76
N TRP A 81 -11.21 -4.16 11.66
CA TRP A 81 -11.16 -5.53 11.16
C TRP A 81 -10.56 -6.52 12.17
N VAL A 82 -9.45 -6.17 12.83
CA VAL A 82 -8.86 -7.02 13.87
C VAL A 82 -9.82 -7.19 15.05
N SER A 83 -10.50 -6.13 15.48
CA SER A 83 -11.46 -6.21 16.59
C SER A 83 -12.64 -7.14 16.28
N GLN A 84 -13.07 -7.21 15.02
CA GLN A 84 -14.12 -8.13 14.57
C GLN A 84 -13.63 -9.58 14.45
N ASN A 85 -12.32 -9.79 14.42
CA ASN A 85 -11.67 -11.09 14.24
C ASN A 85 -10.78 -11.46 15.44
N ASP A 86 -11.00 -10.89 16.62
CA ASP A 86 -10.15 -11.03 17.81
C ASP A 86 -9.99 -12.49 18.31
N TYR A 87 -10.95 -13.34 17.98
CA TYR A 87 -10.94 -14.79 18.22
C TYR A 87 -9.90 -15.53 17.36
N LEU A 88 -9.38 -14.92 16.29
CA LEU A 88 -8.47 -15.56 15.33
C LEU A 88 -7.21 -14.73 15.08
N ILE A 89 -7.33 -13.41 15.09
CA ILE A 89 -6.29 -12.45 14.71
C ILE A 89 -5.91 -11.58 15.90
N SER A 90 -4.61 -11.36 16.09
CA SER A 90 -4.09 -10.33 16.99
C SER A 90 -3.20 -9.36 16.23
N MET A 91 -3.19 -8.09 16.64
CA MET A 91 -2.32 -7.08 16.05
C MET A 91 -1.18 -6.74 16.99
N GLU A 92 0.04 -6.77 16.47
CA GLU A 92 1.25 -6.35 17.16
C GLU A 92 1.82 -5.10 16.46
N LEU A 93 1.65 -3.94 17.10
CA LEU A 93 2.19 -2.66 16.65
C LEU A 93 3.35 -2.26 17.56
N ASP A 94 4.55 -2.79 17.31
CA ASP A 94 5.72 -2.29 18.05
C ASP A 94 6.08 -0.87 17.57
N ARG A 95 5.98 0.11 18.47
CA ARG A 95 6.36 1.51 18.24
C ARG A 95 7.80 1.80 18.66
N SER A 96 8.49 0.84 19.29
CA SER A 96 9.84 1.04 19.80
C SER A 96 10.87 0.65 18.74
N GLY A 97 11.51 1.66 18.15
CA GLY A 97 12.53 1.51 17.12
C GLY A 97 13.86 0.89 17.60
N GLN A 98 13.83 -0.27 18.26
CA GLN A 98 15.03 -1.05 18.60
C GLN A 98 14.94 -2.48 18.09
N GLY A 99 15.22 -2.61 16.79
CA GLY A 99 15.43 -3.87 16.10
C GLY A 99 15.51 -3.60 14.60
N LYS A 100 16.32 -4.37 13.86
CA LYS A 100 16.48 -4.23 12.39
C LYS A 100 15.18 -4.38 11.59
N PHE A 101 14.06 -4.67 12.25
CA PHE A 101 12.71 -4.73 11.70
C PHE A 101 11.71 -4.26 12.77
N GLY A 102 11.43 -2.96 12.86
CA GLY A 102 10.22 -2.46 13.50
C GLY A 102 9.03 -3.02 12.73
N THR A 103 8.55 -4.20 13.11
CA THR A 103 7.61 -4.97 12.30
C THR A 103 6.23 -4.83 12.91
N ARG A 104 5.39 -4.07 12.23
CA ARG A 104 3.96 -4.01 12.47
C ARG A 104 3.35 -5.22 11.79
N PHE A 105 2.69 -6.10 12.52
CA PHE A 105 2.10 -7.30 11.93
C PHE A 105 0.78 -7.69 12.62
N CYS A 106 0.02 -8.52 11.92
CA CYS A 106 -1.09 -9.26 12.47
C CYS A 106 -0.70 -10.74 12.53
N SER A 107 -0.90 -11.37 13.68
CA SER A 107 -0.75 -12.80 13.88
C SER A 107 -2.09 -13.50 13.76
N MET A 108 -2.09 -14.75 13.30
CA MET A 108 -3.27 -15.61 13.22
C MET A 108 -3.05 -16.89 14.02
N LEU A 109 -4.08 -17.39 14.70
CA LEU A 109 -4.04 -18.71 15.35
C LEU A 109 -3.75 -19.80 14.32
N ILE A 110 -2.95 -20.79 14.70
CA ILE A 110 -2.62 -21.94 13.85
C ILE A 110 -3.76 -22.97 13.85
N ASP A 111 -4.39 -23.20 15.00
CA ASP A 111 -5.58 -24.08 15.08
C ASP A 111 -6.86 -23.27 14.95
N HIS A 112 -7.55 -23.50 13.84
CA HIS A 112 -8.79 -22.82 13.48
C HIS A 112 -10.03 -23.42 14.15
N SER A 113 -9.91 -24.46 14.97
CA SER A 113 -11.04 -24.99 15.78
C SER A 113 -11.65 -23.92 16.71
N ASN A 114 -10.85 -22.93 17.11
CA ASN A 114 -11.28 -21.79 17.91
C ASN A 114 -12.26 -20.85 17.18
N ILE A 115 -12.36 -20.91 15.85
CA ILE A 115 -13.31 -20.11 15.06
C ILE A 115 -14.76 -20.43 15.42
N VAL A 116 -15.05 -21.69 15.76
CA VAL A 116 -16.41 -22.09 16.13
C VAL A 116 -16.67 -21.84 17.61
N THR A 117 -15.65 -22.01 18.46
CA THR A 117 -15.82 -22.02 19.91
C THR A 117 -15.63 -20.66 20.57
N HIS A 118 -14.85 -19.76 19.96
CA HIS A 118 -14.46 -18.45 20.49
C HIS A 118 -13.93 -18.50 21.94
N LYS A 119 -13.41 -19.66 22.38
CA LYS A 119 -13.01 -19.89 23.78
C LYS A 119 -11.72 -19.18 24.14
N LYS A 120 -10.89 -18.86 23.15
CA LYS A 120 -9.61 -18.18 23.30
C LYS A 120 -9.54 -16.97 22.39
N ARG A 121 -8.97 -15.87 22.87
CA ARG A 121 -8.61 -14.74 22.00
C ARG A 121 -7.20 -14.91 21.48
N ALA A 122 -6.96 -14.47 20.25
CA ALA A 122 -5.64 -14.57 19.62
C ALA A 122 -4.58 -13.74 20.35
N GLU A 123 -4.98 -12.67 21.03
CA GLU A 123 -4.08 -11.85 21.85
C GLU A 123 -3.41 -12.65 22.99
N HIS A 124 -4.10 -13.65 23.54
CA HIS A 124 -3.59 -14.50 24.64
C HIS A 124 -2.86 -15.75 24.15
N ALA A 125 -2.74 -15.95 22.84
CA ALA A 125 -2.05 -17.11 22.28
C ALA A 125 -0.54 -16.86 22.16
N SER A 126 0.23 -17.90 22.47
CA SER A 126 1.69 -17.86 22.43
C SER A 126 2.19 -17.79 20.98
N HIS A 127 3.00 -16.77 20.66
CA HIS A 127 3.57 -16.61 19.32
C HIS A 127 4.51 -17.78 18.97
N ASN A 128 4.53 -18.19 17.69
CA ASN A 128 5.21 -19.37 17.12
C ASN A 128 4.73 -20.75 17.62
N ILE A 129 3.98 -20.83 18.71
CA ILE A 129 3.44 -22.09 19.24
C ILE A 129 1.98 -22.25 18.83
N GLU A 130 1.16 -21.25 19.12
CA GLU A 130 -0.30 -21.26 18.96
C GLU A 130 -0.77 -20.28 17.89
N LYS A 131 0.01 -19.22 17.63
CA LYS A 131 -0.22 -18.25 16.56
C LYS A 131 1.06 -17.97 15.78
N ALA A 132 0.93 -17.57 14.53
CA ALA A 132 2.05 -17.19 13.67
C ALA A 132 1.76 -15.86 12.95
N THR A 133 2.81 -15.16 12.51
CA THR A 133 2.65 -13.98 11.66
C THR A 133 1.86 -14.35 10.41
N PHE A 134 0.76 -13.64 10.16
CA PHE A 134 -0.10 -13.83 9.00
C PHE A 134 0.02 -12.67 8.02
N VAL A 135 -0.01 -11.43 8.51
CA VAL A 135 0.18 -10.22 7.69
C VAL A 135 1.27 -9.37 8.30
N ARG A 136 2.28 -8.99 7.51
CA ARG A 136 3.18 -7.89 7.86
C ARG A 136 2.71 -6.64 7.12
N LEU A 137 2.52 -5.59 7.91
CA LEU A 137 2.06 -4.31 7.42
C LEU A 137 3.24 -3.53 6.83
N PRO A 138 2.95 -2.59 5.92
CA PRO A 138 3.98 -1.81 5.27
C PRO A 138 4.76 -0.99 6.30
N SER A 139 6.09 -0.97 6.15
CA SER A 139 6.96 -0.05 6.88
C SER A 139 6.93 1.34 6.23
N VAL A 140 7.43 2.36 6.93
CA VAL A 140 7.52 3.71 6.39
C VAL A 140 8.32 3.70 5.08
N GLY A 141 7.69 4.12 3.98
CA GLY A 141 8.31 4.15 2.64
C GLY A 141 8.22 2.83 1.86
N CYS A 142 7.54 1.82 2.38
CA CYS A 142 7.23 0.59 1.66
C CYS A 142 5.73 0.52 1.37
N ASP A 143 5.37 0.16 0.14
CA ASP A 143 3.98 0.00 -0.30
C ASP A 143 3.66 -1.48 -0.59
N GLU A 144 4.15 -2.38 0.26
CA GLU A 144 3.89 -3.82 0.18
C GLU A 144 3.25 -4.33 1.47
N ILE A 145 2.19 -5.14 1.33
CA ILE A 145 1.66 -6.01 2.38
C ILE A 145 2.25 -7.41 2.14
N GLU A 146 2.86 -8.00 3.16
CA GLU A 146 3.42 -9.37 3.08
C GLU A 146 2.50 -10.34 3.85
N PHE A 147 1.88 -11.26 3.12
CA PHE A 147 1.14 -12.40 3.67
C PHE A 147 2.10 -13.57 3.89
N ARG A 148 2.11 -14.12 5.11
CA ARG A 148 2.96 -15.26 5.50
C ARG A 148 2.13 -16.47 5.84
N PHE A 149 2.63 -17.63 5.42
CA PHE A 149 1.93 -18.90 5.56
C PHE A 149 2.76 -19.88 6.40
N ASN A 150 2.11 -20.51 7.38
CA ASN A 150 2.70 -21.51 8.26
C ASN A 150 2.22 -22.90 7.86
N GLU A 151 3.13 -23.86 7.69
CA GLU A 151 2.78 -25.25 7.33
C GLU A 151 1.83 -25.89 8.33
N ARG A 152 2.00 -25.59 9.63
CA ARG A 152 1.16 -26.13 10.70
C ARG A 152 -0.31 -25.72 10.57
N THR A 153 -0.58 -24.58 9.93
CA THR A 153 -1.95 -24.12 9.64
C THR A 153 -2.66 -25.09 8.69
N PHE A 154 -1.93 -25.73 7.77
CA PHE A 154 -2.48 -26.61 6.74
C PHE A 154 -2.19 -28.10 7.01
N GLY A 155 -1.73 -28.47 8.20
CA GLY A 155 -1.33 -29.85 8.50
C GLY A 155 -2.46 -30.87 8.36
N ARG A 156 -3.73 -30.42 8.41
CA ARG A 156 -4.92 -31.26 8.24
C ARG A 156 -5.33 -31.44 6.77
N GLN A 157 -4.75 -30.69 5.83
CA GLN A 157 -5.04 -30.83 4.39
C GLN A 157 -4.49 -32.12 3.79
N GLN A 158 -5.25 -32.64 2.83
CA GLN A 158 -4.87 -33.82 2.04
C GLN A 158 -4.53 -33.46 0.59
N ILE A 159 -4.98 -32.29 0.10
CA ILE A 159 -4.91 -31.93 -1.32
C ILE A 159 -3.52 -31.37 -1.69
N PHE A 160 -2.88 -30.65 -0.76
CA PHE A 160 -1.57 -30.03 -0.95
C PHE A 160 -0.50 -30.76 -0.16
N ARG A 161 -0.18 -31.99 -0.57
CA ARG A 161 0.88 -32.80 0.05
C ARG A 161 1.96 -33.19 -0.94
N LYS A 162 3.21 -33.09 -0.49
CA LYS A 162 4.38 -33.63 -1.17
C LYS A 162 5.02 -34.68 -0.27
N GLY A 163 4.48 -35.90 -0.30
CA GLY A 163 4.79 -36.94 0.68
C GLY A 163 4.05 -36.69 1.99
N GLU A 164 4.78 -36.68 3.11
CA GLU A 164 4.21 -36.36 4.44
C GLU A 164 4.09 -34.86 4.70
N ASP A 165 4.80 -34.03 3.92
CA ASP A 165 4.86 -32.58 4.10
C ASP A 165 3.77 -31.84 3.31
N VAL A 166 3.36 -30.69 3.85
CA VAL A 166 2.46 -29.75 3.17
C VAL A 166 3.21 -29.07 2.02
N ASP A 167 2.64 -29.10 0.81
CA ASP A 167 3.15 -28.33 -0.33
C ASP A 167 2.72 -26.86 -0.25
N LEU A 168 3.38 -26.10 0.62
CA LEU A 168 3.17 -24.66 0.74
C LEU A 168 3.43 -23.91 -0.57
N GLY A 169 4.33 -24.42 -1.43
CA GLY A 169 4.63 -23.80 -2.71
C GLY A 169 3.41 -23.77 -3.62
N ALA A 170 2.67 -24.89 -3.67
CA ALA A 170 1.42 -25.00 -4.42
C ALA A 170 0.30 -24.14 -3.81
N ILE A 171 0.17 -24.11 -2.47
CA ILE A 171 -0.80 -23.25 -1.76
C ILE A 171 -0.54 -21.77 -2.09
N ILE A 172 0.70 -21.31 -1.95
CA ILE A 172 1.10 -19.93 -2.24
C ILE A 172 0.78 -19.56 -3.68
N GLU A 173 1.08 -20.44 -4.63
CA GLU A 173 0.82 -20.20 -6.05
C GLU A 173 -0.69 -20.10 -6.33
N GLN A 174 -1.49 -21.03 -5.80
CA GLN A 174 -2.94 -21.00 -5.96
C GLN A 174 -3.56 -19.75 -5.33
N LEU A 175 -3.15 -19.38 -4.12
CA LEU A 175 -3.60 -18.17 -3.45
C LEU A 175 -3.23 -16.92 -4.25
N SER A 176 -1.99 -16.85 -4.75
CA SER A 176 -1.52 -15.70 -5.55
C SER A 176 -2.39 -15.50 -6.80
N ASN A 177 -2.68 -16.58 -7.52
CA ASN A 177 -3.51 -16.53 -8.73
C ASN A 177 -4.94 -16.06 -8.41
N ARG A 178 -5.53 -16.55 -7.31
CA ARG A 178 -6.88 -16.15 -6.89
C ARG A 178 -6.97 -14.70 -6.44
N ILE A 179 -5.95 -14.19 -5.74
CA ILE A 179 -5.88 -12.76 -5.39
C ILE A 179 -5.80 -11.92 -6.66
N LEU A 180 -4.92 -12.30 -7.60
CA LEU A 180 -4.76 -11.55 -8.85
C LEU A 180 -6.05 -11.51 -9.66
N GLU A 181 -6.76 -12.65 -9.77
CA GLU A 181 -8.02 -12.75 -10.48
C GLU A 181 -9.11 -11.87 -9.83
N THR A 182 -9.28 -11.99 -8.51
CA THR A 182 -10.33 -11.29 -7.75
C THR A 182 -10.12 -9.77 -7.76
N PHE A 183 -8.87 -9.32 -7.68
CA PHE A 183 -8.51 -7.90 -7.57
C PHE A 183 -7.89 -7.34 -8.86
N SER A 184 -8.08 -8.01 -9.99
CA SER A 184 -7.54 -7.64 -11.32
C SER A 184 -7.97 -6.25 -11.80
N SER A 185 -9.08 -5.72 -11.28
CA SER A 185 -9.58 -4.37 -11.58
C SER A 185 -8.84 -3.26 -10.82
N TYR A 186 -8.02 -3.60 -9.83
CA TYR A 186 -7.24 -2.65 -9.05
C TYR A 186 -5.77 -2.64 -9.52
N PRO A 187 -5.08 -1.49 -9.42
CA PRO A 187 -3.66 -1.37 -9.79
C PRO A 187 -2.74 -1.94 -8.69
N ILE A 188 -3.00 -3.19 -8.28
CA ILE A 188 -2.13 -3.94 -7.37
C ILE A 188 -1.23 -4.87 -8.16
N SER A 189 -0.04 -5.15 -7.64
CA SER A 189 0.85 -6.16 -8.19
C SER A 189 1.21 -7.20 -7.14
N LEU A 190 1.45 -8.42 -7.61
CA LEU A 190 1.68 -9.58 -6.76
C LEU A 190 3.06 -10.18 -7.03
N ARG A 191 3.76 -10.55 -5.96
CA ARG A 191 5.00 -11.33 -6.02
C ARG A 191 4.91 -12.46 -5.00
N SER A 192 5.04 -13.70 -5.46
CA SER A 192 5.11 -14.86 -4.58
C SER A 192 6.57 -15.22 -4.30
N ASP A 193 6.91 -15.50 -3.04
CA ASP A 193 8.23 -15.95 -2.61
C ASP A 193 8.08 -17.28 -1.86
N LYS A 194 8.29 -18.38 -2.58
CA LYS A 194 8.17 -19.74 -2.03
C LYS A 194 9.21 -20.00 -0.93
N ALA A 195 10.40 -19.40 -1.01
CA ALA A 195 11.45 -19.56 0.00
C ALA A 195 11.09 -18.85 1.31
N LYS A 196 10.49 -17.67 1.22
CA LYS A 196 9.98 -16.94 2.39
C LYS A 196 8.59 -17.39 2.85
N LYS A 197 7.97 -18.36 2.15
CA LYS A 197 6.61 -18.84 2.40
C LYS A 197 5.61 -17.68 2.43
N ALA A 198 5.73 -16.77 1.45
CA ALA A 198 5.04 -15.49 1.48
C ALA A 198 4.49 -15.04 0.13
N ILE A 199 3.46 -14.20 0.18
CA ILE A 199 2.92 -13.43 -0.95
C ILE A 199 3.04 -11.96 -0.62
N PHE A 200 3.59 -11.17 -1.53
CA PHE A 200 3.70 -9.74 -1.43
C PHE A 200 2.67 -9.09 -2.35
N VAL A 201 1.81 -8.25 -1.78
CA VAL A 201 0.88 -7.39 -2.51
C VAL A 201 1.43 -5.98 -2.48
N SER A 202 1.89 -5.50 -3.63
CA SER A 202 2.29 -4.11 -3.82
C SER A 202 1.09 -3.28 -4.24
N PHE A 203 0.93 -2.15 -3.56
CA PHE A 203 -0.09 -1.13 -3.84
C PHE A 203 0.56 0.22 -4.17
N ALA A 204 1.81 0.20 -4.66
CA ALA A 204 2.57 1.41 -5.01
C ALA A 204 1.85 2.30 -6.05
N ASP A 205 1.05 1.68 -6.92
CA ASP A 205 0.35 2.34 -8.02
C ASP A 205 -1.15 2.55 -7.72
N VAL A 206 -1.55 2.35 -6.46
CA VAL A 206 -2.91 2.59 -5.97
C VAL A 206 -3.04 4.02 -5.46
N ASP A 207 -4.05 4.73 -5.96
CA ASP A 207 -4.38 6.08 -5.49
C ASP A 207 -4.70 6.09 -3.99
N ARG A 208 -4.18 7.09 -3.28
CA ARG A 208 -4.37 7.26 -1.84
C ARG A 208 -5.74 7.86 -1.52
N THR A 209 -6.77 7.03 -1.67
CA THR A 209 -8.17 7.37 -1.39
C THR A 209 -8.76 6.54 -0.24
N PRO A 210 -9.78 7.04 0.47
CA PRO A 210 -10.48 6.26 1.49
C PRO A 210 -11.09 4.95 0.97
N ALA A 211 -11.53 4.93 -0.29
CA ALA A 211 -12.07 3.75 -0.95
C ALA A 211 -10.97 2.69 -1.17
N ASN A 212 -9.79 3.10 -1.60
CA ASN A 212 -8.66 2.19 -1.79
C ASN A 212 -8.08 1.70 -0.46
N ALA A 213 -8.13 2.51 0.60
CA ALA A 213 -7.79 2.07 1.96
C ALA A 213 -8.72 0.92 2.42
N ARG A 214 -10.02 0.98 2.07
CA ARG A 214 -10.95 -0.12 2.30
C ARG A 214 -10.58 -1.35 1.48
N MET A 215 -10.31 -1.17 0.19
CA MET A 215 -9.91 -2.28 -0.69
C MET A 215 -8.70 -3.04 -0.15
N LEU A 216 -7.69 -2.38 0.42
CA LEU A 216 -6.55 -3.08 1.03
C LEU A 216 -6.95 -3.97 2.22
N VAL A 217 -7.92 -3.54 3.03
CA VAL A 217 -8.48 -4.37 4.10
C VAL A 217 -9.31 -5.52 3.53
N ASP A 218 -10.03 -5.30 2.43
CA ASP A 218 -10.78 -6.34 1.72
C ASP A 218 -9.83 -7.42 1.15
N VAL A 219 -8.64 -7.03 0.65
CA VAL A 219 -7.58 -7.98 0.26
C VAL A 219 -7.14 -8.81 1.46
N ILE A 220 -6.90 -8.19 2.62
CA ILE A 220 -6.51 -8.91 3.84
C ILE A 220 -7.61 -9.90 4.28
N GLU A 221 -8.88 -9.47 4.25
CA GLU A 221 -10.04 -10.32 4.56
C GLU A 221 -10.17 -11.49 3.59
N TYR A 222 -9.96 -11.24 2.30
CA TYR A 222 -10.01 -12.27 1.26
C TYR A 222 -8.92 -13.33 1.48
N VAL A 223 -7.67 -12.92 1.73
CA VAL A 223 -6.57 -13.85 2.00
C VAL A 223 -6.81 -14.63 3.29
N LYS A 224 -7.36 -14.00 4.34
CA LYS A 224 -7.77 -14.70 5.58
C LYS A 224 -8.78 -15.79 5.24
N THR A 225 -9.86 -15.43 4.56
CA THR A 225 -10.94 -16.36 4.19
C THR A 225 -10.44 -17.52 3.36
N MET A 226 -9.60 -17.26 2.37
CA MET A 226 -8.98 -18.29 1.53
C MET A 226 -8.05 -19.20 2.34
N THR A 227 -7.28 -18.63 3.27
CA THR A 227 -6.40 -19.41 4.15
C THR A 227 -7.21 -20.34 5.05
N LEU A 228 -8.31 -19.85 5.62
CA LEU A 228 -9.22 -20.65 6.44
C LEU A 228 -9.91 -21.76 5.64
N ALA A 229 -10.34 -21.47 4.42
CA ALA A 229 -10.97 -22.46 3.55
C ALA A 229 -9.99 -23.58 3.14
N LEU A 230 -8.70 -23.26 3.09
CA LEU A 230 -7.64 -24.21 2.76
C LEU A 230 -7.04 -24.93 3.97
N ALA A 231 -7.20 -24.44 5.20
CA ALA A 231 -6.56 -24.99 6.40
C ALA A 231 -7.28 -26.21 7.00
#